data_AF-Q10WV8-F1
#
_entry.id   AF-Q10WV8-F1
#
_cell.length_a   1.000
_cell.length_b   1.000
_cell.length_c   1.000
_cell.angle_alpha   90.00
_cell.angle_beta   90.00
_cell.angle_gamma   90.00
#
_symmetry.space_group_name_H-M   'P 1'
#
loop_
_entity.id
_entity.type
_entity.pdbx_description
1 polymer ?
#
loop_
_entity_poly.entity_id
_entity_poly.type
_entity_poly.pdbx_seq_one_letter_code
_entity_poly.pdbx_strand_id
1 'polypeptide(L)'
;MPCVLIIGLSIIPIPELNPHSLLIMDNAPFHQKKEIRALAALDGHSVLFLGPYSPDFNKIEEDLAILKKQRIYAPPETTLDDIVRLYGT
;
A
#
# COMPACT_ATOMS: atom_id res chain seq x y z
N MET A 1 -0.39 -2.65 -16.99
CA MET A 1 -0.39 -1.32 -16.36
C MET A 1 0.06 -1.50 -14.93
N PRO A 2 1.27 -1.09 -14.53
CA PRO A 2 1.71 -1.26 -13.15
C PRO A 2 1.01 -0.18 -12.31
N CYS A 3 0.01 -0.62 -11.56
CA CYS A 3 -0.70 0.18 -10.58
C CYS A 3 -0.10 -0.23 -9.23
N VAL A 4 0.76 0.59 -8.65
CA VAL A 4 1.41 0.27 -7.37
C VAL A 4 0.75 1.05 -6.25
N LEU A 5 0.45 0.30 -5.21
CA LEU A 5 -0.30 0.73 -4.05
C LEU A 5 0.66 0.79 -2.86
N ILE A 6 0.79 1.96 -2.24
CA ILE A 6 1.73 2.16 -1.13
C ILE A 6 0.94 2.44 0.14
N ILE A 7 1.18 1.57 1.14
CA ILE A 7 0.63 1.63 2.49
C ILE A 7 1.38 2.64 3.37
N GLY A 8 0.66 3.16 4.35
CA GLY A 8 1.17 4.11 5.35
C GLY A 8 2.37 3.61 6.17
N LEU A 9 3.10 4.62 6.66
CA LEU A 9 4.28 4.63 7.51
C LEU A 9 5.52 3.88 6.97
N SER A 10 6.55 4.68 6.67
CA SER A 10 7.82 4.31 6.05
C SER A 10 7.73 3.93 4.58
N ILE A 11 8.02 4.93 3.76
CA ILE A 11 8.57 4.88 2.39
C ILE A 11 8.92 3.43 2.00
N ILE A 12 8.02 2.77 1.27
CA ILE A 12 8.43 1.64 0.43
C ILE A 12 9.56 2.20 -0.43
N PRO A 13 10.73 1.55 -0.49
CA PRO A 13 11.78 2.03 -1.34
C PRO A 13 11.23 2.03 -2.77
N ILE A 14 11.25 3.22 -3.38
CA ILE A 14 10.89 3.51 -4.76
C ILE A 14 11.57 2.61 -5.83
N PRO A 15 12.69 1.89 -5.61
CA PRO A 15 13.36 1.06 -6.63
C PRO A 15 12.52 -0.04 -7.28
N GLU A 16 11.39 -0.48 -6.71
CA GLU A 16 10.55 -1.52 -7.34
C GLU A 16 9.47 -0.94 -8.27
N LEU A 17 9.32 0.38 -8.33
CA LEU A 17 8.36 1.02 -9.22
C LEU A 17 8.88 1.07 -10.65
N ASN A 18 7.98 0.81 -11.60
CA ASN A 18 8.27 1.12 -12.99
C ASN A 18 8.48 2.64 -13.15
N PRO A 19 9.37 3.09 -14.06
CA PRO A 19 9.53 4.50 -14.33
C PRO A 19 8.19 5.18 -14.62
N HIS A 20 7.99 6.38 -14.08
CA HIS A 20 6.78 7.17 -14.28
C HIS A 20 5.47 6.53 -13.79
N SER A 21 5.54 5.63 -12.82
CA SER A 21 4.35 5.06 -12.18
C SER A 21 3.41 6.11 -11.55
N LEU A 22 2.11 5.78 -11.54
CA LEU A 22 1.09 6.49 -10.77
C LEU A 22 0.85 5.76 -9.45
N LEU A 23 1.14 6.43 -8.34
CA LEU A 23 0.84 5.96 -6.98
C LEU A 23 -0.60 6.33 -6.65
N ILE A 24 -1.41 5.34 -6.30
CA ILE A 24 -2.75 5.56 -5.76
C ILE A 24 -2.68 5.43 -4.25
N MET A 25 -3.18 6.43 -3.52
CA MET A 25 -3.16 6.45 -2.05
C MET A 25 -4.54 6.81 -1.50
N ASP A 26 -4.88 6.27 -0.33
CA ASP A 26 -6.09 6.66 0.38
C ASP A 26 -5.98 8.09 0.94
N ASN A 27 -7.13 8.66 1.29
CA ASN A 27 -7.26 10.05 1.70
C ASN A 27 -7.14 10.23 3.22
N ALA A 28 -6.15 9.61 3.84
CA ALA A 28 -5.94 9.74 5.27
C ALA A 28 -5.55 11.19 5.68
N PRO A 29 -6.13 11.76 6.75
CA PRO A 29 -5.82 13.11 7.21
C PRO A 29 -4.35 13.33 7.60
N PHE A 30 -3.65 12.25 8.01
CA PHE A 30 -2.25 12.29 8.39
C PHE A 30 -1.29 12.17 7.19
N HIS A 31 -1.81 11.99 5.97
CA HIS A 31 -0.97 12.06 4.77
C HIS A 31 -0.54 13.49 4.50
N GLN A 32 0.77 13.73 4.60
CA GLN A 32 1.46 14.94 4.21
C GLN A 32 1.49 15.03 2.67
N LYS A 33 0.34 15.37 2.08
CA LYS A 33 0.09 15.24 0.63
C LYS A 33 1.08 16.02 -0.24
N LYS A 34 1.57 17.17 0.24
CA LYS A 34 2.52 18.00 -0.50
C LYS A 34 3.89 17.34 -0.54
N GLU A 35 4.34 16.85 0.60
CA GLU A 35 5.61 16.18 0.83
C GLU A 35 5.67 14.87 0.05
N ILE A 36 4.61 14.07 0.12
CA ILE A 36 4.47 12.81 -0.64
C ILE A 36 4.56 13.08 -2.15
N ARG A 37 3.84 14.10 -2.66
CA ARG A 37 3.90 14.48 -4.08
C ARG A 37 5.30 14.93 -4.50
N ALA A 38 5.97 15.71 -3.66
CA ALA A 38 7.33 16.18 -3.93
C ALA A 38 8.32 15.01 -3.99
N LEU A 39 8.25 14.08 -3.03
CA LEU A 39 9.09 12.88 -3.00
C LEU A 39 8.88 11.99 -4.24
N ALA A 40 7.63 11.71 -4.59
CA ALA A 40 7.31 10.92 -5.79
C ALA A 40 7.83 11.60 -7.07
N ALA A 41 7.74 12.92 -7.17
CA ALA A 41 8.20 13.67 -8.33
C ALA A 41 9.73 13.66 -8.51
N LEU A 42 10.52 13.52 -7.44
CA LEU A 42 11.99 13.40 -7.52
C LEU A 42 12.40 12.20 -8.39
N ASP A 43 11.65 11.11 -8.30
CA ASP A 43 11.88 9.89 -9.06
C ASP A 43 10.96 9.78 -10.29
N GLY A 44 10.33 10.89 -10.69
CA GLY A 44 9.52 10.98 -11.90
C GLY A 44 8.13 10.33 -11.81
N HIS A 45 7.67 10.00 -10.60
CA HIS A 45 6.35 9.42 -10.35
C HIS A 45 5.28 10.48 -10.10
N SER A 46 4.02 10.07 -10.21
CA SER A 46 2.85 10.90 -9.91
C SER A 46 2.00 10.27 -8.81
N VAL A 47 1.21 11.08 -8.10
CA VAL A 47 0.38 10.61 -6.98
C VAL A 47 -1.07 11.03 -7.17
N LEU A 48 -1.98 10.09 -6.98
CA LEU A 48 -3.43 10.30 -6.91
C LEU A 48 -3.94 9.91 -5.53
N PHE A 49 -4.49 10.88 -4.80
CA PHE A 49 -5.22 10.60 -3.57
C PHE A 49 -6.68 10.31 -3.92
N LEU A 50 -7.21 9.22 -3.40
CA LEU A 50 -8.60 8.83 -3.59
C LEU A 50 -9.58 9.82 -2.93
N GLY A 51 -10.84 9.78 -3.36
CA GLY A 51 -11.92 10.50 -2.69
C GLY A 51 -12.23 9.91 -1.30
N PRO A 52 -12.96 10.64 -0.45
CA PRO A 52 -13.53 10.06 0.77
C PRO A 52 -14.38 8.83 0.46
N TYR A 53 -14.39 7.85 1.36
CA TYR A 53 -15.23 6.64 1.27
C TYR A 53 -15.09 5.89 -0.07
N SER A 54 -13.87 5.82 -0.60
CA SER A 54 -13.53 5.12 -1.85
C SER A 54 -12.72 3.82 -1.60
N PRO A 55 -13.11 2.94 -0.65
CA PRO A 55 -12.31 1.75 -0.31
C PRO A 55 -12.24 0.75 -1.47
N ASP A 56 -13.27 0.72 -2.33
CA ASP A 56 -13.32 -0.17 -3.50
C ASP A 56 -12.19 0.11 -4.51
N PHE A 57 -11.61 1.31 -4.46
CA PHE A 57 -10.50 1.72 -5.33
C PHE A 57 -9.13 1.52 -4.69
N ASN A 58 -9.10 1.04 -3.44
CA ASN A 58 -7.88 0.72 -2.70
C ASN A 58 -7.68 -0.79 -2.66
N LYS A 59 -6.91 -1.35 -3.61
CA LYS A 59 -6.73 -2.81 -3.74
C LYS A 59 -6.16 -3.49 -2.47
N ILE A 60 -5.55 -2.72 -1.57
CA ILE A 60 -4.97 -3.24 -0.33
C ILE A 60 -6.05 -3.71 0.63
N GLU A 61 -7.27 -3.21 0.51
CA GLU A 61 -8.36 -3.65 1.37
C GLU A 61 -8.64 -5.15 1.16
N GLU A 62 -8.52 -5.62 -0.09
CA GLU A 62 -8.62 -7.05 -0.43
C GLU A 62 -7.44 -7.83 0.17
N ASP A 63 -6.22 -7.34 -0.02
CA ASP A 63 -5.00 -7.94 0.51
C ASP A 63 -5.02 -8.05 2.05
N LEU A 64 -5.44 -6.98 2.73
CA LEU A 64 -5.59 -6.95 4.18
C LEU A 64 -6.72 -7.86 4.66
N ALA A 65 -7.80 -8.01 3.89
CA ALA A 65 -8.86 -8.97 4.21
C ALA A 65 -8.34 -10.41 4.15
N ILE A 66 -7.51 -10.75 3.16
CA ILE A 66 -6.85 -12.05 3.04
C ILE A 66 -5.92 -12.29 4.23
N LEU A 67 -5.04 -11.33 4.54
CA LEU A 67 -4.11 -11.42 5.68
C LEU A 67 -4.84 -11.59 7.01
N LYS A 68 -5.92 -10.82 7.23
CA LYS A 68 -6.77 -10.96 8.43
C LYS A 68 -7.40 -12.34 8.50
N LYS A 69 -7.90 -12.86 7.39
CA LYS A 69 -8.49 -14.20 7.32
C LYS A 69 -7.44 -15.26 7.66
N GLN A 70 -6.25 -15.17 7.09
CA GLN A 70 -5.14 -16.08 7.41
C GLN A 70 -4.79 -16.03 8.90
N ARG A 71 -4.71 -14.83 9.49
CA ARG A 71 -4.47 -14.67 10.93
C ARG A 71 -5.53 -15.34 11.80
N ILE A 72 -6.80 -15.21 11.44
CA ILE A 72 -7.93 -15.77 12.22
C ILE A 72 -7.88 -17.30 12.28
N TYR A 73 -7.45 -17.94 11.19
CA TYR A 73 -7.41 -19.41 11.09
C TYR A 73 -6.02 -20.00 11.36
N ALA A 74 -5.01 -19.17 11.60
CA ALA A 74 -3.65 -19.62 11.90
C ALA A 74 -3.57 -20.22 13.32
N PRO A 75 -2.69 -21.21 13.54
CA PRO A 75 -2.34 -21.66 14.89
C PRO A 75 -1.92 -20.48 15.79
N PRO A 76 -2.22 -20.52 17.11
CA PRO A 76 -1.93 -19.41 18.03
C PRO A 76 -0.44 -18.98 18.06
N GLU A 77 0.44 -19.95 17.88
CA GLU A 77 1.90 -19.80 17.81
C GLU A 77 2.44 -19.20 16.50
N THR A 78 1.61 -19.10 15.45
CA THR A 78 2.03 -18.44 14.21
C THR A 78 2.28 -16.96 14.47
N THR A 79 3.45 -16.45 14.07
CA THR A 79 3.77 -15.02 14.23
C THR A 79 3.16 -14.18 13.12
N LEU A 80 3.11 -12.86 13.31
CA LEU A 80 2.70 -11.95 12.24
C LEU A 80 3.70 -12.01 11.06
N ASP A 81 4.99 -12.15 11.35
CA ASP A 81 6.03 -12.25 10.33
C ASP A 81 5.83 -13.51 9.46
N ASP A 82 5.45 -14.63 10.06
CA ASP A 82 5.16 -15.86 9.30
C ASP A 82 3.96 -15.67 8.36
N ILE A 83 2.91 -15.00 8.83
CA ILE A 83 1.72 -14.71 8.01
C ILE A 83 2.08 -13.80 6.84
N VAL A 84 2.86 -12.75 7.08
CA VAL A 84 3.30 -11.83 6.02
C VAL A 84 4.24 -12.52 5.03
N ARG A 85 5.12 -13.43 5.48
CA ARG A 85 6.01 -14.19 4.60
C ARG A 85 5.27 -15.17 3.69
N LEU A 86 4.17 -15.75 4.17
CA LEU A 86 3.33 -16.66 3.40
C LEU A 86 2.39 -15.92 2.43
N TYR A 87 2.25 -14.60 2.59
CA TYR A 87 1.45 -13.77 1.71
C TYR A 87 2.26 -13.40 0.46
N GLY A 88 1.79 -13.86 -0.71
CA GLY A 88 2.42 -13.54 -2.01
C GLY A 88 3.35 -14.61 -2.59
N THR A 89 3.55 -15.74 -1.88
CA THR A 89 3.99 -17.01 -2.47
C THR A 89 2.83 -17.79 -3.05
#